data_AF-A0A7Y2X829-F1
#
_entry.id   AF-A0A7Y2X829-F1
#
_cell.length_a   1.000
_cell.length_b   1.000
_cell.length_c   1.000
_cell.angle_alpha   90.00
_cell.angle_beta   90.00
_cell.angle_gamma   90.00
#
_symmetry.space_group_name_H-M   'P 1'
#
loop_
_entity.id
_entity.type
_entity.pdbx_description
1 polymer ?
#
loop_
_entity_poly.entity_id
_entity_poly.type
_entity_poly.pdbx_seq_one_letter_code
_entity_poly.pdbx_strand_id
1 'polypeptide(L)'
;MKILLLAILLSLSTLFAQDPQYSLIDVSQGFAEAVAIDINNQGQVVGLGITNLELGFSLAFFWESGNTTIISPGTAIAINDSGWVLVANDQGDSLSLWKNGATISLNPIPSNTYLATLEYGLDEVITADVNNQNIVVASFVDLSGDPVLGYIWQNETWSLLPSPTGFDNHAATKINENNEISGFYWNSSEGIERPLYWQNNMPFSFSFHGYATSLNEDLTLVGGFDSPGQAGGGWKWENFILDTLFTLLPSYDINENSTVIGAGGELYQDGNIYDIESILDSTGNNYSPIYLIGINDADQIAAWANFNNSLRAALLSPKILQLTSPKAGELWIAGEKDTIKWISSQVETIEIELSLDNGNTYETFEILYPASNLQYVWDIPDTLLSRKCKIRITDESATTFSSESDSFKIKGYYLTRVTPAGDYEKFVPNEDGWQFGNSTANLWPPQWWQQFNYTGIDPITNKPYPFQFIGINNFTHPDWQLWVETFGTNQSYWSTILGLYIANSVKRWNSFRGIWGGSCY
;
A
#
# COMPACT_ATOMS: atom_id res chain seq x y z
N MET A 1 12.93 28.20 23.02
CA MET A 1 14.02 27.23 23.20
C MET A 1 13.44 25.91 23.69
N LYS A 2 13.17 25.00 22.74
CA LYS A 2 12.88 23.54 22.87
C LYS A 2 12.81 23.04 21.40
N ILE A 3 13.97 22.76 20.80
CA ILE A 3 14.45 21.41 20.36
C ILE A 3 13.51 20.87 19.27
N LEU A 4 13.67 21.20 17.98
CA LEU A 4 14.60 20.60 17.00
C LEU A 4 14.86 19.10 17.22
N LEU A 5 14.02 18.24 16.63
CA LEU A 5 14.37 16.83 16.37
C LEU A 5 14.30 16.55 14.86
N LEU A 6 15.51 16.49 14.31
CA LEU A 6 16.00 15.75 13.16
C LEU A 6 15.01 14.79 12.47
N ALA A 7 14.55 15.14 11.26
CA ALA A 7 14.17 14.16 10.23
C ALA A 7 15.13 14.32 9.05
N ILE A 8 16.08 13.39 8.93
CA ILE A 8 16.87 13.21 7.72
C ILE A 8 15.92 12.54 6.72
N LEU A 9 15.27 13.34 5.87
CA LEU A 9 14.61 12.81 4.69
C LEU A 9 15.70 12.45 3.67
N LEU A 10 15.89 11.14 3.51
CA LEU A 10 16.41 10.54 2.29
C LEU A 10 15.68 11.14 1.09
N SER A 11 16.42 11.36 0.01
CA SER A 11 15.92 11.89 -1.25
C SER A 11 14.66 11.15 -1.71
N LEU A 12 13.49 11.76 -1.55
CA LEU A 12 12.35 11.40 -2.38
C LEU A 12 12.68 11.87 -3.79
N SER A 13 13.11 10.94 -4.63
CA SER A 13 12.60 10.95 -6.00
C SER A 13 11.10 11.04 -5.89
N THR A 14 10.49 12.04 -6.53
CA THR A 14 9.06 12.08 -6.80
C THR A 14 8.74 10.84 -7.64
N LEU A 15 8.53 9.70 -6.99
CA LEU A 15 7.73 8.63 -7.57
C LEU A 15 6.37 9.27 -7.77
N PHE A 16 5.87 9.25 -9.00
CA PHE A 16 4.42 9.30 -9.16
C PHE A 16 3.90 8.13 -8.30
N ALA A 17 3.12 8.44 -7.26
CA ALA A 17 2.45 7.39 -6.52
C ALA A 17 1.61 6.64 -7.56
N GLN A 18 1.85 5.34 -7.66
CA GLN A 18 1.00 4.48 -8.48
C GLN A 18 -0.40 4.54 -7.89
N ASP A 19 -1.41 4.58 -8.76
CA ASP A 19 -2.80 4.53 -8.30
C ASP A 19 -3.00 3.30 -7.41
N PRO A 20 -3.80 3.41 -6.33
CA PRO A 20 -4.09 2.27 -5.48
C PRO A 20 -4.67 1.14 -6.33
N GLN A 21 -4.44 -0.10 -5.90
CA GLN A 21 -4.97 -1.28 -6.56
C GLN A 21 -5.60 -2.19 -5.52
N TYR A 22 -6.72 -2.80 -5.86
CA TYR A 22 -7.50 -3.65 -4.96
C TYR A 22 -7.71 -5.04 -5.55
N SER A 23 -7.68 -6.04 -4.67
CA SER A 23 -8.17 -7.39 -4.94
C SER A 23 -9.55 -7.57 -4.29
N LEU A 24 -10.42 -8.39 -4.89
CA LEU A 24 -11.73 -8.69 -4.34
C LEU A 24 -11.78 -10.11 -3.75
N ILE A 25 -12.29 -10.24 -2.53
CA ILE A 25 -12.55 -11.51 -1.87
C ILE A 25 -14.06 -11.67 -1.67
N ASP A 26 -14.64 -12.76 -2.18
CA ASP A 26 -16.05 -13.10 -1.92
C ASP A 26 -16.21 -13.66 -0.50
N VAL A 27 -16.95 -12.95 0.35
CA VAL A 27 -17.18 -13.30 1.76
C VAL A 27 -18.54 -13.98 2.00
N SER A 28 -19.31 -14.21 0.94
CA SER A 28 -20.69 -14.73 0.99
C SER A 28 -20.80 -16.27 0.95
N GLN A 29 -19.71 -16.98 1.26
CA GLN A 29 -19.68 -18.44 1.19
C GLN A 29 -20.82 -19.08 2.00
N GLY A 30 -21.58 -19.98 1.36
CA GLY A 30 -22.71 -20.67 1.98
C GLY A 30 -24.07 -19.97 1.79
N PHE A 31 -24.10 -18.80 1.14
CA PHE A 31 -25.32 -18.10 0.78
C PHE A 31 -25.59 -18.14 -0.72
N ALA A 32 -26.86 -18.12 -1.11
CA ALA A 32 -27.29 -17.93 -2.48
C ALA A 32 -27.12 -16.47 -2.90
N GLU A 33 -27.44 -15.54 -2.00
CA GLU A 33 -27.21 -14.10 -2.13
C GLU A 33 -26.81 -13.52 -0.77
N ALA A 34 -25.94 -12.50 -0.75
CA ALA A 34 -25.57 -11.83 0.48
C ALA A 34 -25.14 -10.38 0.25
N VAL A 35 -25.20 -9.58 1.32
CA VAL A 35 -24.78 -8.19 1.38
C VAL A 35 -23.88 -7.98 2.59
N ALA A 36 -22.82 -7.20 2.44
CA ALA A 36 -22.04 -6.71 3.56
C ALA A 36 -22.77 -5.52 4.21
N ILE A 37 -22.60 -5.36 5.52
CA ILE A 37 -23.22 -4.30 6.31
C ILE A 37 -22.17 -3.43 7.00
N ASP A 38 -21.11 -4.04 7.54
CA ASP A 38 -20.07 -3.29 8.26
C ASP A 38 -18.75 -4.07 8.32
N ILE A 39 -17.66 -3.37 8.57
CA ILE A 39 -16.30 -3.91 8.68
C ILE A 39 -15.57 -3.27 9.87
N ASN A 40 -14.73 -4.05 10.55
CA ASN A 40 -13.86 -3.53 11.61
C ASN A 40 -12.38 -3.51 11.21
N ASN A 41 -11.53 -2.95 12.08
CA ASN A 41 -10.08 -2.85 11.89
C ASN A 41 -9.33 -4.19 11.95
N GLN A 42 -10.01 -5.30 12.24
CA GLN A 42 -9.45 -6.65 12.08
C GLN A 42 -9.74 -7.25 10.69
N GLY A 43 -10.46 -6.52 9.83
CA GLY A 43 -10.92 -7.00 8.53
C GLY A 43 -12.06 -8.01 8.63
N GLN A 44 -12.76 -8.07 9.77
CA GLN A 44 -13.94 -8.90 9.93
C GLN A 44 -15.15 -8.19 9.32
N VAL A 45 -15.95 -8.92 8.56
CA VAL A 45 -17.13 -8.36 7.85
C VAL A 45 -18.39 -8.99 8.43
N VAL A 46 -19.39 -8.16 8.72
CA VAL A 46 -20.74 -8.62 9.06
C VAL A 46 -21.71 -8.29 7.96
N GLY A 47 -22.77 -9.08 7.84
CA GLY A 47 -23.76 -8.86 6.80
C GLY A 47 -24.98 -9.75 6.90
N LEU A 48 -25.79 -9.74 5.84
CA LEU A 48 -27.01 -10.53 5.72
C LEU A 48 -26.93 -11.42 4.48
N GLY A 49 -27.37 -12.67 4.61
CA GLY A 49 -27.35 -13.62 3.50
C GLY A 49 -28.59 -14.51 3.45
N ILE A 50 -29.04 -14.82 2.23
CA ILE A 50 -30.16 -15.72 1.95
C ILE A 50 -29.58 -17.08 1.59
N THR A 51 -29.88 -18.12 2.37
CA THR A 51 -29.38 -19.49 2.09
C THR A 51 -30.19 -20.22 1.02
N ASN A 52 -31.50 -19.92 0.93
CA ASN A 52 -32.39 -20.47 -0.07
C ASN A 52 -33.38 -19.40 -0.53
N LEU A 53 -33.27 -19.01 -1.81
CA LEU A 53 -34.10 -17.99 -2.45
C LEU A 53 -35.59 -18.33 -2.46
N GLU A 54 -35.97 -19.62 -2.40
CA GLU A 54 -37.37 -20.05 -2.33
C GLU A 54 -37.99 -19.82 -0.94
N LEU A 55 -37.15 -19.82 0.11
CA LEU A 55 -37.60 -19.62 1.49
C LEU A 55 -37.55 -18.15 1.89
N GLY A 56 -36.67 -17.35 1.29
CA GLY A 56 -36.64 -15.89 1.42
C GLY A 56 -36.21 -15.34 2.79
N PHE A 57 -35.68 -16.18 3.68
CA PHE A 57 -35.19 -15.74 4.99
C PHE A 57 -33.71 -15.31 4.90
N SER A 58 -33.44 -14.08 5.29
CA SER A 58 -32.09 -13.56 5.50
C SER A 58 -31.56 -14.00 6.86
N LEU A 59 -30.28 -14.36 6.92
CA LEU A 59 -29.56 -14.70 8.14
C LEU A 59 -28.37 -13.75 8.28
N ALA A 60 -28.15 -13.24 9.48
CA ALA A 60 -26.93 -12.52 9.77
C ALA A 60 -25.71 -13.45 9.67
N PHE A 61 -24.61 -12.92 9.14
CA PHE A 61 -23.34 -13.61 9.09
C PHE A 61 -22.20 -12.75 9.63
N PHE A 62 -21.17 -13.44 10.09
CA PHE A 62 -19.87 -12.90 10.48
C PHE A 62 -18.81 -13.63 9.68
N TRP A 63 -17.97 -12.88 8.95
CA TRP A 63 -16.85 -13.40 8.19
C TRP A 63 -15.53 -13.01 8.85
N GLU A 64 -14.64 -13.99 8.99
CA GLU A 64 -13.28 -13.78 9.47
C GLU A 64 -12.33 -14.77 8.80
N SER A 65 -11.24 -14.26 8.22
CA SER A 65 -10.12 -15.07 7.71
C SER A 65 -10.56 -16.24 6.80
N GLY A 66 -11.50 -15.97 5.89
CA GLY A 66 -12.02 -16.95 4.94
C GLY A 66 -13.13 -17.88 5.47
N ASN A 67 -13.59 -17.69 6.71
CA ASN A 67 -14.68 -18.48 7.30
C ASN A 67 -15.91 -17.62 7.55
N THR A 68 -17.07 -18.09 7.09
CA THR A 68 -18.37 -17.45 7.34
C THR A 68 -19.13 -18.20 8.43
N THR A 69 -19.54 -17.50 9.48
CA THR A 69 -20.33 -18.00 10.60
C THR A 69 -21.72 -17.36 10.60
N ILE A 70 -22.78 -18.17 10.71
CA ILE A 70 -24.15 -17.66 10.84
C ILE A 70 -24.37 -17.16 12.26
N ILE A 71 -24.88 -15.93 12.37
CA ILE A 71 -25.35 -15.33 13.62
C ILE A 71 -26.86 -15.58 13.72
N SER A 72 -27.31 -16.14 14.84
CA SER A 72 -28.74 -16.42 15.05
C SER A 72 -29.11 -16.33 16.53
N PRO A 73 -30.31 -15.79 16.85
CA PRO A 73 -31.24 -15.07 15.95
C PRO A 73 -30.80 -13.62 15.68
N GLY A 74 -31.32 -13.01 14.62
CA GLY A 74 -31.25 -11.56 14.38
C GLY A 74 -30.60 -11.12 13.06
N THR A 75 -30.60 -9.80 12.88
CA THR A 75 -30.06 -9.02 11.75
C THR A 75 -28.82 -8.27 12.24
N ALA A 76 -27.68 -8.45 11.58
CA ALA A 76 -26.46 -7.71 11.89
C ALA A 76 -26.57 -6.25 11.43
N ILE A 77 -26.06 -5.34 12.24
CA ILE A 77 -26.17 -3.88 12.05
C ILE A 77 -24.79 -3.24 11.98
N ALA A 78 -23.90 -3.58 12.92
CA ALA A 78 -22.58 -2.98 13.04
C ALA A 78 -21.62 -3.94 13.76
N ILE A 79 -20.32 -3.70 13.67
CA ILE A 79 -19.26 -4.46 14.34
C ILE A 79 -18.16 -3.54 14.86
N ASN A 80 -17.75 -3.72 16.11
CA ASN A 80 -16.55 -3.05 16.64
C ASN A 80 -15.27 -3.87 16.43
N ASP A 81 -14.10 -3.26 16.64
CA ASP A 81 -12.79 -3.93 16.53
C ASP A 81 -12.57 -5.00 17.59
N SER A 82 -13.37 -5.01 18.65
CA SER A 82 -13.39 -6.11 19.62
C SER A 82 -14.16 -7.33 19.10
N GLY A 83 -14.79 -7.27 17.93
CA GLY A 83 -15.57 -8.35 17.32
C GLY A 83 -16.94 -8.57 17.97
N TRP A 84 -17.46 -7.56 18.68
CA TRP A 84 -18.86 -7.56 19.10
C TRP A 84 -19.72 -7.03 17.95
N VAL A 85 -20.71 -7.83 17.56
CA VAL A 85 -21.65 -7.51 16.50
C VAL A 85 -22.93 -6.98 17.13
N LEU A 86 -23.33 -5.77 16.76
CA LEU A 86 -24.65 -5.26 17.08
C LEU A 86 -25.70 -5.98 16.23
N VAL A 87 -26.67 -6.59 16.91
CA VAL A 87 -27.78 -7.31 16.27
C VAL A 87 -29.13 -6.80 16.76
N ALA A 88 -30.10 -6.71 15.84
CA ALA A 88 -31.51 -6.53 16.17
C ALA A 88 -32.31 -7.79 15.84
N ASN A 89 -33.48 -7.96 16.45
CA ASN A 89 -34.45 -8.92 15.93
C ASN A 89 -35.18 -8.39 14.68
N ASP A 90 -35.91 -9.26 14.01
CA ASP A 90 -36.64 -8.93 12.77
C ASP A 90 -37.63 -7.77 12.92
N GLN A 91 -38.13 -7.51 14.13
CA GLN A 91 -39.08 -6.43 14.43
C GLN A 91 -38.37 -5.10 14.79
N GLY A 92 -37.05 -5.10 15.00
CA GLY A 92 -36.30 -3.94 15.44
C GLY A 92 -36.63 -3.48 16.87
N ASP A 93 -37.40 -4.24 17.64
CA ASP A 93 -37.83 -3.89 19.01
C ASP A 93 -36.97 -4.53 20.11
N SER A 94 -35.88 -5.22 19.73
CA SER A 94 -34.89 -5.77 20.64
C SER A 94 -33.49 -5.74 20.03
N LEU A 95 -32.55 -5.12 20.75
CA LEU A 95 -31.13 -5.07 20.36
C LEU A 95 -30.25 -5.90 21.32
N SER A 96 -29.16 -6.45 20.81
CA SER A 96 -28.15 -7.17 21.59
C SER A 96 -26.76 -7.04 20.96
N LEU A 97 -25.71 -7.15 21.75
CA LEU A 97 -24.35 -7.40 21.24
C LEU A 97 -24.10 -8.90 21.23
N TRP A 98 -23.63 -9.43 20.11
CA TRP A 98 -23.29 -10.83 19.92
C TRP A 98 -21.78 -11.00 19.69
N LYS A 99 -21.18 -12.01 20.31
CA LYS A 99 -19.81 -12.43 20.01
C LYS A 99 -19.62 -13.91 20.33
N ASN A 100 -19.28 -14.72 19.34
CA ASN A 100 -18.95 -16.14 19.51
C ASN A 100 -20.02 -16.93 20.31
N GLY A 101 -21.30 -16.62 20.09
CA GLY A 101 -22.43 -17.25 20.78
C GLY A 101 -22.78 -16.66 22.15
N ALA A 102 -21.98 -15.75 22.69
CA ALA A 102 -22.35 -14.95 23.87
C ALA A 102 -23.18 -13.74 23.43
N THR A 103 -24.17 -13.35 24.26
CA THR A 103 -25.00 -12.17 24.01
C THR A 103 -25.06 -11.25 25.23
N ILE A 104 -25.06 -9.95 24.97
CA ILE A 104 -25.35 -8.89 25.95
C ILE A 104 -26.64 -8.22 25.49
N SER A 105 -27.68 -8.26 26.31
CA SER A 105 -28.94 -7.61 25.96
C SER A 105 -28.85 -6.11 26.16
N LEU A 106 -29.30 -5.34 25.17
CA LEU A 106 -29.42 -3.88 25.26
C LEU A 106 -30.84 -3.44 25.64
N ASN A 107 -31.66 -4.37 26.13
CA ASN A 107 -33.05 -4.13 26.47
C ASN A 107 -33.21 -3.67 27.94
N PRO A 108 -34.31 -2.96 28.26
CA PRO A 108 -35.37 -2.53 27.34
C PRO A 108 -34.93 -1.35 26.47
N ILE A 109 -35.28 -1.41 25.18
CA ILE A 109 -35.24 -0.22 24.32
C ILE A 109 -36.28 0.82 24.78
N PRO A 110 -36.26 2.06 24.27
CA PRO A 110 -37.31 3.04 24.56
C PRO A 110 -38.73 2.47 24.32
N SER A 111 -39.67 2.84 25.19
CA SER A 111 -41.00 2.20 25.18
C SER A 111 -41.83 2.60 23.96
N ASN A 112 -42.49 1.62 23.33
CA ASN A 112 -43.32 1.78 22.12
C ASN A 112 -42.53 2.31 20.91
N THR A 113 -41.26 1.93 20.79
CA THR A 113 -40.42 2.28 19.65
C THR A 113 -39.82 1.03 19.00
N TYR A 114 -39.31 1.18 17.78
CA TYR A 114 -38.49 0.20 17.08
C TYR A 114 -37.29 0.91 16.42
N LEU A 115 -36.25 0.16 16.08
CA LEU A 115 -35.06 0.68 15.41
C LEU A 115 -35.46 1.34 14.08
N ALA A 116 -35.02 2.58 13.87
CA ALA A 116 -35.36 3.34 12.67
C ALA A 116 -34.55 2.86 11.45
N THR A 117 -35.26 2.62 10.36
CA THR A 117 -34.69 2.41 9.02
C THR A 117 -35.04 3.64 8.18
N LEU A 118 -34.04 4.40 7.75
CA LEU A 118 -34.26 5.64 7.00
C LEU A 118 -33.83 5.45 5.55
N GLU A 119 -34.77 5.59 4.61
CA GLU A 119 -34.51 5.47 3.17
C GLU A 119 -34.10 6.84 2.58
N TYR A 120 -32.95 6.88 1.91
CA TYR A 120 -32.43 8.04 1.20
C TYR A 120 -32.05 7.68 -0.23
N GLY A 121 -32.97 7.93 -1.17
CA GLY A 121 -32.73 7.64 -2.59
C GLY A 121 -32.70 6.14 -2.86
N LEU A 122 -31.53 5.60 -3.20
CA LEU A 122 -31.31 4.16 -3.42
C LEU A 122 -30.80 3.43 -2.16
N ASP A 123 -30.48 4.15 -1.08
CA ASP A 123 -29.77 3.60 0.07
C ASP A 123 -30.59 3.68 1.36
N GLU A 124 -30.49 2.63 2.18
CA GLU A 124 -31.01 2.57 3.53
C GLU A 124 -29.88 3.02 4.48
N VAL A 125 -30.06 4.14 5.19
CA VAL A 125 -29.10 4.61 6.20
C VAL A 125 -29.35 3.82 7.47
N ILE A 126 -28.34 3.05 7.86
CA ILE A 126 -28.32 2.35 9.14
C ILE A 126 -28.16 3.40 10.23
N THR A 127 -29.10 3.43 11.18
CA THR A 127 -29.15 4.45 12.24
C THR A 127 -28.63 3.94 13.58
N ALA A 128 -27.67 3.01 13.55
CA ALA A 128 -27.09 2.46 14.76
C ALA A 128 -25.67 1.94 14.54
N ASP A 129 -24.84 2.06 15.57
CA ASP A 129 -23.42 1.73 15.52
C ASP A 129 -22.87 1.41 16.91
N VAL A 130 -21.68 0.80 16.97
CA VAL A 130 -21.04 0.36 18.22
C VAL A 130 -19.53 0.61 18.20
N ASN A 131 -19.00 1.23 19.25
CA ASN A 131 -17.56 1.42 19.42
C ASN A 131 -16.90 0.31 20.28
N ASN A 132 -15.57 0.33 20.43
CA ASN A 132 -14.81 -0.67 21.18
C ASN A 132 -15.03 -0.63 22.70
N GLN A 133 -15.68 0.42 23.22
CA GLN A 133 -16.14 0.48 24.61
C GLN A 133 -17.48 -0.25 24.80
N ASN A 134 -18.04 -0.82 23.73
CA ASN A 134 -19.40 -1.39 23.65
C ASN A 134 -20.49 -0.36 23.96
N ILE A 135 -20.20 0.92 23.69
CA ILE A 135 -21.20 1.98 23.71
C ILE A 135 -21.90 1.92 22.36
N VAL A 136 -23.24 1.94 22.39
CA VAL A 136 -24.07 1.82 21.19
C VAL A 136 -24.83 3.11 20.99
N VAL A 137 -24.85 3.61 19.77
CA VAL A 137 -25.82 4.63 19.35
C VAL A 137 -26.89 3.96 18.51
N ALA A 138 -28.14 4.39 18.67
CA ALA A 138 -29.23 3.91 17.85
C ALA A 138 -30.34 4.96 17.77
N SER A 139 -30.98 5.08 16.60
CA SER A 139 -32.17 5.92 16.43
C SER A 139 -33.41 5.06 16.48
N PHE A 140 -34.38 5.50 17.26
CA PHE A 140 -35.64 4.81 17.45
C PHE A 140 -36.80 5.66 16.95
N VAL A 141 -37.78 5.01 16.35
CA VAL A 141 -39.02 5.62 15.87
C VAL A 141 -40.20 5.01 16.61
N ASP A 142 -41.23 5.81 16.87
CA ASP A 142 -42.43 5.33 17.54
C ASP A 142 -43.37 4.53 16.60
N LEU A 143 -44.39 3.88 17.17
CA LEU A 143 -45.38 3.14 16.39
C LEU A 143 -46.21 3.98 15.40
N SER A 144 -46.17 5.31 15.52
CA SER A 144 -46.83 6.23 14.59
C SER A 144 -45.93 6.64 13.40
N GLY A 145 -44.63 6.30 13.47
CA GLY A 145 -43.63 6.63 12.47
C GLY A 145 -42.88 7.94 12.74
N ASP A 146 -43.22 8.66 13.82
CA ASP A 146 -42.64 9.96 14.19
C ASP A 146 -42.85 10.25 15.70
N PRO A 147 -41.87 10.82 16.42
CA PRO A 147 -40.58 11.28 15.92
C PRO A 147 -39.53 10.17 15.89
N VAL A 148 -38.52 10.37 15.05
CA VAL A 148 -37.26 9.62 15.11
C VAL A 148 -36.30 10.35 16.05
N LEU A 149 -35.79 9.64 17.04
CA LEU A 149 -34.91 10.18 18.07
C LEU A 149 -33.68 9.30 18.26
N GLY A 150 -32.50 9.92 18.31
CA GLY A 150 -31.23 9.27 18.61
C GLY A 150 -31.06 9.02 20.11
N TYR A 151 -30.58 7.83 20.45
CA TYR A 151 -30.25 7.43 21.82
C TYR A 151 -28.84 6.86 21.89
N ILE A 152 -28.25 6.94 23.09
CA ILE A 152 -26.99 6.31 23.44
C ILE A 152 -27.23 5.27 24.54
N TRP A 153 -26.75 4.05 24.31
CA TRP A 153 -26.70 2.99 25.31
C TRP A 153 -25.30 2.94 25.91
N GLN A 154 -25.25 3.16 27.22
CA GLN A 154 -24.04 2.99 28.01
C GLN A 154 -24.44 2.72 29.46
N ASN A 155 -23.58 2.02 30.20
CA ASN A 155 -23.87 1.66 31.60
C ASN A 155 -25.22 0.96 31.76
N GLU A 156 -25.53 0.02 30.84
CA GLU A 156 -26.76 -0.79 30.85
C GLU A 156 -28.07 0.00 30.67
N THR A 157 -28.01 1.25 30.19
CA THR A 157 -29.20 2.11 30.04
C THR A 157 -29.16 2.92 28.75
N TRP A 158 -30.33 3.08 28.13
CA TRP A 158 -30.54 4.04 27.04
C TRP A 158 -30.80 5.45 27.59
N SER A 159 -30.11 6.43 27.04
CA SER A 159 -30.32 7.86 27.29
C SER A 159 -30.60 8.57 25.98
N LEU A 160 -31.60 9.47 25.96
CA LEU A 160 -31.91 10.30 24.80
C LEU A 160 -30.75 11.27 24.53
N LEU A 161 -30.32 11.36 23.27
CA LEU A 161 -29.32 12.34 22.86
C LEU A 161 -29.91 13.76 22.92
N PRO A 162 -29.12 14.78 23.30
CA PRO A 162 -29.60 16.15 23.35
C PRO A 162 -29.87 16.67 21.94
N SER A 163 -31.01 17.33 21.76
CA SER A 163 -31.40 17.93 20.48
C SER A 163 -31.05 19.44 20.45
N PRO A 164 -30.64 20.00 19.30
CA PRO A 164 -30.58 21.45 19.12
C PRO A 164 -31.96 22.09 19.37
N THR A 165 -31.98 23.31 19.91
CA THR A 165 -33.24 23.99 20.21
C THR A 165 -34.08 24.25 18.95
N GLY A 166 -35.32 23.79 18.94
CA GLY A 166 -36.30 24.08 17.89
C GLY A 166 -36.57 22.95 16.88
N PHE A 167 -36.06 21.74 17.13
CA PHE A 167 -36.26 20.57 16.27
C PHE A 167 -36.96 19.43 17.03
N ASP A 168 -37.77 18.66 16.30
CA ASP A 168 -38.57 17.56 16.84
C ASP A 168 -38.03 16.18 16.46
N ASN A 169 -37.11 16.09 15.50
CA ASN A 169 -36.49 14.86 15.05
C ASN A 169 -34.96 14.97 14.96
N HIS A 170 -34.26 13.88 15.31
CA HIS A 170 -32.82 13.73 15.09
C HIS A 170 -32.42 12.27 15.13
N ALA A 171 -31.46 11.89 14.29
CA ALA A 171 -30.93 10.53 14.21
C ALA A 171 -29.42 10.54 14.44
N ALA A 172 -28.91 9.52 15.13
CA ALA A 172 -27.50 9.17 15.22
C ALA A 172 -27.17 8.09 14.18
N THR A 173 -25.98 8.16 13.58
CA THR A 173 -25.55 7.26 12.49
C THR A 173 -24.29 6.46 12.88
N LYS A 174 -23.18 7.11 13.22
CA LYS A 174 -21.92 6.46 13.66
C LYS A 174 -21.43 6.99 15.00
N ILE A 175 -20.65 6.18 15.73
CA ILE A 175 -19.95 6.56 16.96
C ILE A 175 -18.47 6.19 16.86
N ASN A 176 -17.59 7.15 17.17
CA ASN A 176 -16.14 6.90 17.24
C ASN A 176 -15.69 6.47 18.66
N GLU A 177 -14.42 6.15 18.81
CA GLU A 177 -13.79 5.72 20.07
C GLU A 177 -13.64 6.85 21.09
N ASN A 178 -13.66 8.10 20.63
CA ASN A 178 -13.78 9.29 21.48
C ASN A 178 -15.22 9.53 22.00
N ASN A 179 -16.19 8.69 21.63
CA ASN A 179 -17.62 8.82 21.93
C ASN A 179 -18.28 10.07 21.29
N GLU A 180 -17.71 10.54 20.20
CA GLU A 180 -18.32 11.53 19.33
C GLU A 180 -19.22 10.80 18.33
N ILE A 181 -20.31 11.45 17.94
CA ILE A 181 -21.41 10.81 17.22
C ILE A 181 -21.76 11.67 16.01
N SER A 182 -21.91 11.08 14.84
CA SER A 182 -22.46 11.75 13.65
C SER A 182 -23.97 11.52 13.55
N GLY A 183 -24.63 12.37 12.78
CA GLY A 183 -26.03 12.19 12.47
C GLY A 183 -26.64 13.39 11.77
N PHE A 184 -27.93 13.58 11.98
CA PHE A 184 -28.68 14.65 11.34
C PHE A 184 -29.98 14.94 12.09
N TYR A 185 -30.61 16.06 11.73
CA TYR A 185 -31.89 16.46 12.28
C TYR A 185 -32.77 17.09 11.22
N TRP A 186 -34.07 17.07 11.46
CA TRP A 186 -35.06 17.73 10.63
C TRP A 186 -36.20 18.28 11.47
N ASN A 187 -36.99 19.14 10.84
CA ASN A 187 -38.21 19.66 11.41
C ASN A 187 -39.40 19.12 10.61
N SER A 188 -40.36 18.46 11.27
CA SER A 188 -41.58 17.96 10.63
C SER A 188 -42.36 19.04 9.87
N SER A 189 -42.19 20.32 10.24
CA SER A 189 -42.85 21.46 9.61
C SER A 189 -42.09 22.09 8.44
N GLU A 190 -40.76 21.91 8.35
CA GLU A 190 -39.93 22.48 7.28
C GLU A 190 -39.50 21.44 6.24
N GLY A 191 -39.45 20.15 6.61
CA GLY A 191 -39.00 19.07 5.73
C GLY A 191 -37.55 19.22 5.26
N ILE A 192 -36.73 19.95 6.03
CA ILE A 192 -35.32 20.21 5.73
C ILE A 192 -34.45 19.42 6.69
N GLU A 193 -33.56 18.61 6.13
CA GLU A 193 -32.55 17.86 6.85
C GLU A 193 -31.23 18.62 6.93
N ARG A 194 -30.57 18.53 8.08
CA ARG A 194 -29.29 19.17 8.32
C ARG A 194 -28.36 18.23 9.06
N PRO A 195 -27.06 18.16 8.70
CA PRO A 195 -26.12 17.33 9.42
C PRO A 195 -25.94 17.82 10.86
N LEU A 196 -25.60 16.88 11.73
CA LEU A 196 -25.41 17.04 13.16
C LEU A 196 -24.21 16.20 13.60
N TYR A 197 -23.52 16.68 14.62
CA TYR A 197 -22.66 15.80 15.41
C TYR A 197 -22.81 16.10 16.89
N TRP A 198 -22.51 15.12 17.73
CA TRP A 198 -22.40 15.28 19.17
C TRP A 198 -20.95 15.14 19.57
N GLN A 199 -20.43 16.15 20.26
CA GLN A 199 -19.12 16.12 20.90
C GLN A 199 -19.30 16.43 22.38
N ASN A 200 -18.73 15.60 23.25
CA ASN A 200 -18.91 15.72 24.70
C ASN A 200 -20.40 15.78 25.12
N ASN A 201 -21.25 14.98 24.46
CA ASN A 201 -22.70 14.96 24.67
C ASN A 201 -23.39 16.32 24.44
N MET A 202 -22.84 17.17 23.56
CA MET A 202 -23.44 18.43 23.13
C MET A 202 -23.65 18.42 21.61
N PRO A 203 -24.85 18.81 21.12
CA PRO A 203 -25.15 18.78 19.69
C PRO A 203 -24.60 20.02 18.96
N PHE A 204 -24.04 19.82 17.78
CA PHE A 204 -23.52 20.85 16.88
C PHE A 204 -24.09 20.67 15.46
N SER A 205 -24.89 21.65 15.02
CA SER A 205 -25.59 21.60 13.74
C SER A 205 -24.85 22.36 12.63
N PHE A 206 -25.03 21.91 11.39
CA PHE A 206 -24.56 22.64 10.20
C PHE A 206 -25.67 23.51 9.57
N SER A 207 -25.24 24.56 8.86
CA SER A 207 -26.16 25.52 8.23
C SER A 207 -26.62 25.13 6.81
N PHE A 208 -26.11 24.04 6.25
CA PHE A 208 -26.48 23.54 4.92
C PHE A 208 -27.42 22.33 5.00
N HIS A 209 -28.04 21.97 3.88
CA HIS A 209 -29.00 20.86 3.80
C HIS A 209 -28.27 19.54 3.50
N GLY A 210 -28.56 18.48 4.25
CA GLY A 210 -27.96 17.18 4.10
C GLY A 210 -27.93 16.38 5.41
N TYR A 211 -27.13 15.33 5.45
CA TYR A 211 -27.00 14.42 6.58
C TYR A 211 -25.56 13.92 6.71
N ALA A 212 -25.10 13.66 7.94
CA ALA A 212 -23.79 13.02 8.18
C ALA A 212 -23.97 11.51 8.34
N THR A 213 -23.15 10.74 7.62
CA THR A 213 -23.17 9.27 7.60
C THR A 213 -22.11 8.69 8.52
N SER A 214 -20.91 9.29 8.56
CA SER A 214 -19.78 8.78 9.33
C SER A 214 -18.86 9.88 9.86
N LEU A 215 -17.99 9.51 10.79
CA LEU A 215 -16.93 10.35 11.35
C LEU A 215 -15.70 9.50 11.74
N ASN A 216 -14.52 10.13 11.78
CA ASN A 216 -13.29 9.54 12.31
C ASN A 216 -12.89 10.13 13.69
N GLU A 217 -11.78 9.70 14.28
CA GLU A 217 -11.32 10.18 15.61
C GLU A 217 -10.84 11.63 15.62
N ASP A 218 -10.42 12.16 14.47
CA ASP A 218 -10.05 13.57 14.32
C ASP A 218 -11.29 14.48 14.14
N LEU A 219 -12.49 13.94 14.31
CA LEU A 219 -13.78 14.59 14.09
C LEU A 219 -13.91 15.14 12.66
N THR A 220 -13.39 14.40 11.68
CA THR A 220 -13.70 14.61 10.27
C THR A 220 -15.02 13.94 9.97
N LEU A 221 -15.97 14.66 9.39
CA LEU A 221 -17.29 14.14 9.05
C LEU A 221 -17.47 13.98 7.55
N VAL A 222 -18.26 12.98 7.16
CA VAL A 222 -18.68 12.78 5.78
C VAL A 222 -20.19 12.58 5.71
N GLY A 223 -20.77 12.82 4.53
CA GLY A 223 -22.19 12.62 4.32
C GLY A 223 -22.68 13.01 2.94
N GLY A 224 -24.01 13.15 2.82
CA GLY A 224 -24.71 13.51 1.59
C GLY A 224 -25.42 14.87 1.67
N PHE A 225 -25.56 15.54 0.53
CA PHE A 225 -26.40 16.73 0.38
C PHE A 225 -27.85 16.33 0.04
N ASP A 226 -28.81 17.08 0.59
CA ASP A 226 -30.24 16.92 0.31
C ASP A 226 -30.85 18.21 -0.30
N SER A 227 -30.09 18.91 -1.14
CA SER A 227 -30.54 20.17 -1.76
C SER A 227 -30.96 19.97 -3.22
N PRO A 228 -32.05 20.62 -3.70
CA PRO A 228 -32.41 20.59 -5.11
C PRO A 228 -31.26 21.11 -6.00
N GLY A 229 -30.67 20.22 -6.81
CA GLY A 229 -29.54 20.52 -7.70
C GLY A 229 -28.18 19.99 -7.23
N GLN A 230 -28.05 19.55 -5.98
CA GLN A 230 -26.91 18.76 -5.47
C GLN A 230 -27.39 17.51 -4.70
N ALA A 231 -28.65 17.12 -4.87
CA ALA A 231 -29.24 15.99 -4.15
C ALA A 231 -28.43 14.72 -4.42
N GLY A 232 -28.00 14.09 -3.33
CA GLY A 232 -27.14 12.91 -3.36
C GLY A 232 -25.64 13.21 -3.42
N GLY A 233 -25.16 14.43 -3.67
CA GLY A 233 -23.71 14.68 -3.72
C GLY A 233 -23.01 14.45 -2.36
N GLY A 234 -21.85 13.81 -2.38
CA GLY A 234 -21.03 13.53 -1.19
C GLY A 234 -20.16 14.71 -0.75
N TRP A 235 -20.03 14.89 0.56
CA TRP A 235 -19.19 15.92 1.16
C TRP A 235 -18.25 15.36 2.24
N LYS A 236 -17.21 16.14 2.53
CA LYS A 236 -16.29 15.95 3.66
C LYS A 236 -16.15 17.28 4.40
N TRP A 237 -16.26 17.23 5.72
CA TRP A 237 -16.00 18.37 6.59
C TRP A 237 -14.81 18.06 7.50
N GLU A 238 -13.79 18.91 7.43
CA GLU A 238 -12.56 18.76 8.20
C GLU A 238 -12.06 20.16 8.59
N ASN A 239 -11.64 20.36 9.85
CA ASN A 239 -10.98 21.60 10.27
C ASN A 239 -11.75 22.89 9.89
N PHE A 240 -13.09 22.87 10.02
CA PHE A 240 -14.00 23.96 9.63
C PHE A 240 -14.10 24.24 8.13
N ILE A 241 -13.56 23.38 7.28
CA ILE A 241 -13.65 23.44 5.83
C ILE A 241 -14.63 22.37 5.36
N LEU A 242 -15.54 22.75 4.45
CA LEU A 242 -16.48 21.84 3.79
C LEU A 242 -16.06 21.69 2.33
N ASP A 243 -15.73 20.46 1.94
CA ASP A 243 -15.40 20.09 0.57
C ASP A 243 -16.51 19.22 -0.02
N THR A 244 -16.89 19.48 -1.27
CA THR A 244 -17.72 18.58 -2.06
C THR A 244 -16.81 17.55 -2.73
N LEU A 245 -17.00 16.27 -2.43
CA LEU A 245 -16.22 15.18 -2.98
C LEU A 245 -16.91 14.58 -4.20
N PHE A 246 -18.13 14.09 -4.02
CA PHE A 246 -18.86 13.34 -5.04
C PHE A 246 -20.03 14.17 -5.57
N THR A 247 -20.30 14.04 -6.87
CA THR A 247 -21.31 14.89 -7.52
C THR A 247 -22.69 14.27 -7.60
N LEU A 248 -22.80 12.95 -7.45
CA LEU A 248 -24.04 12.20 -7.67
C LEU A 248 -24.50 11.38 -6.46
N LEU A 249 -23.58 10.76 -5.73
CA LEU A 249 -23.87 9.83 -4.63
C LEU A 249 -23.13 10.22 -3.35
N PRO A 250 -23.70 9.90 -2.16
CA PRO A 250 -23.23 10.44 -0.90
C PRO A 250 -21.90 9.81 -0.49
N SER A 251 -21.13 10.53 0.32
CA SER A 251 -20.03 9.92 1.06
C SER A 251 -20.64 9.01 2.13
N TYR A 252 -20.20 7.75 2.18
CA TYR A 252 -20.81 6.74 3.04
C TYR A 252 -20.01 6.52 4.33
N ASP A 253 -18.69 6.37 4.21
CA ASP A 253 -17.82 6.07 5.34
C ASP A 253 -16.42 6.69 5.18
N ILE A 254 -15.69 6.81 6.30
CA ILE A 254 -14.35 7.41 6.39
C ILE A 254 -13.48 6.66 7.40
N ASN A 255 -12.21 6.44 7.09
CA ASN A 255 -11.25 5.84 8.03
C ASN A 255 -10.31 6.88 8.67
N GLU A 256 -9.42 6.42 9.56
CA GLU A 256 -8.47 7.29 10.27
C GLU A 256 -7.39 7.90 9.37
N ASN A 257 -7.18 7.35 8.17
CA ASN A 257 -6.28 7.93 7.16
C ASN A 257 -6.96 9.03 6.31
N SER A 258 -8.20 9.39 6.64
CA SER A 258 -9.04 10.32 5.85
C SER A 258 -9.38 9.84 4.44
N THR A 259 -9.28 8.53 4.20
CA THR A 259 -9.81 7.88 2.99
C THR A 259 -11.32 7.84 3.11
N VAL A 260 -12.05 8.31 2.08
CA VAL A 260 -13.52 8.36 2.08
C VAL A 260 -14.07 7.48 0.98
N ILE A 261 -15.08 6.66 1.29
CA ILE A 261 -15.81 5.89 0.29
C ILE A 261 -17.15 6.57 -0.04
N GLY A 262 -17.53 6.54 -1.31
CA GLY A 262 -18.83 6.96 -1.82
C GLY A 262 -19.74 5.75 -2.04
N ALA A 263 -21.04 5.95 -1.84
CA ALA A 263 -22.04 4.92 -2.06
C ALA A 263 -22.12 4.43 -3.52
N GLY A 264 -21.53 5.16 -4.47
CA GLY A 264 -21.55 4.83 -5.90
C GLY A 264 -20.38 3.99 -6.41
N GLY A 265 -19.49 3.51 -5.52
CA GLY A 265 -18.24 2.89 -5.94
C GLY A 265 -17.06 3.87 -6.05
N GLU A 266 -17.20 5.09 -5.54
CA GLU A 266 -16.10 6.06 -5.56
C GLU A 266 -15.19 5.93 -4.33
N LEU A 267 -13.88 6.07 -4.53
CA LEU A 267 -12.88 6.13 -3.46
C LEU A 267 -12.14 7.46 -3.53
N TYR A 268 -12.21 8.26 -2.47
CA TYR A 268 -11.39 9.47 -2.30
C TYR A 268 -10.18 9.17 -1.42
N GLN A 269 -8.97 9.33 -1.96
CA GLN A 269 -7.71 9.10 -1.26
C GLN A 269 -6.66 10.12 -1.71
N ASP A 270 -5.96 10.75 -0.77
CA ASP A 270 -4.88 11.72 -1.03
C ASP A 270 -5.24 12.84 -2.02
N GLY A 271 -6.48 13.30 -2.01
CA GLY A 271 -6.97 14.37 -2.88
C GLY A 271 -7.39 13.93 -4.29
N ASN A 272 -7.33 12.63 -4.59
CA ASN A 272 -7.78 12.04 -5.84
C ASN A 272 -9.07 11.24 -5.63
N ILE A 273 -9.90 11.15 -6.67
CA ILE A 273 -11.09 10.30 -6.69
C ILE A 273 -10.87 9.21 -7.72
N TYR A 274 -11.07 7.97 -7.30
CA TYR A 274 -10.96 6.77 -8.10
C TYR A 274 -12.34 6.12 -8.23
N ASP A 275 -12.66 5.61 -9.41
CA ASP A 275 -13.73 4.63 -9.58
C ASP A 275 -13.18 3.27 -9.15
N ILE A 276 -13.81 2.61 -8.17
CA ILE A 276 -13.32 1.35 -7.62
C ILE A 276 -13.15 0.28 -8.70
N GLU A 277 -14.03 0.25 -9.70
CA GLU A 277 -13.96 -0.72 -10.80
C GLU A 277 -12.73 -0.48 -11.69
N SER A 278 -12.21 0.75 -11.75
CA SER A 278 -11.01 1.09 -12.53
C SER A 278 -9.70 0.71 -11.84
N ILE A 279 -9.74 0.39 -10.55
CA ILE A 279 -8.59 0.04 -9.71
C ILE A 279 -8.67 -1.38 -9.13
N LEU A 280 -9.57 -2.20 -9.66
CA LEU A 280 -9.64 -3.63 -9.37
C LEU A 280 -8.77 -4.44 -10.32
N ASP A 281 -8.26 -5.54 -9.81
CA ASP A 281 -7.57 -6.52 -10.64
C ASP A 281 -8.53 -7.37 -11.50
N SER A 282 -7.96 -8.18 -12.39
CA SER A 282 -8.73 -9.03 -13.32
C SER A 282 -9.69 -10.00 -12.64
N THR A 283 -9.50 -10.34 -11.36
CA THR A 283 -10.44 -11.19 -10.62
C THR A 283 -11.70 -10.41 -10.24
N GLY A 284 -11.52 -9.17 -9.77
CA GLY A 284 -12.58 -8.24 -9.39
C GLY A 284 -13.44 -7.78 -10.57
N ASN A 285 -12.89 -7.73 -11.78
CA ASN A 285 -13.62 -7.27 -12.99
C ASN A 285 -14.87 -8.09 -13.36
N ASN A 286 -15.08 -9.27 -12.78
CA ASN A 286 -16.30 -10.06 -12.97
C ASN A 286 -17.44 -9.67 -12.01
N TYR A 287 -17.15 -8.79 -11.05
CA TYR A 287 -18.06 -8.30 -10.04
C TYR A 287 -18.46 -6.87 -10.43
N SER A 288 -19.68 -6.69 -10.93
CA SER A 288 -20.17 -5.37 -11.35
C SER A 288 -21.70 -5.33 -11.46
N PRO A 289 -22.38 -4.27 -10.98
CA PRO A 289 -21.81 -3.12 -10.28
C PRO A 289 -21.32 -3.48 -8.87
N ILE A 290 -20.43 -2.64 -8.33
CA ILE A 290 -19.94 -2.70 -6.95
C ILE A 290 -20.38 -1.45 -6.20
N TYR A 291 -20.81 -1.60 -4.96
CA TYR A 291 -20.97 -0.46 -4.07
C TYR A 291 -20.32 -0.68 -2.71
N LEU A 292 -19.87 0.42 -2.10
CA LEU A 292 -19.00 0.41 -0.93
C LEU A 292 -19.81 0.80 0.31
N ILE A 293 -19.62 0.06 1.40
CA ILE A 293 -20.49 0.13 2.59
C ILE A 293 -19.71 0.43 3.87
N GLY A 294 -18.44 0.05 3.95
CA GLY A 294 -17.61 0.44 5.10
C GLY A 294 -16.13 0.33 4.77
N ILE A 295 -15.31 1.14 5.42
CA ILE A 295 -13.86 1.15 5.26
C ILE A 295 -13.16 1.08 6.62
N ASN A 296 -12.10 0.30 6.72
CA ASN A 296 -11.27 0.23 7.92
C ASN A 296 -9.94 0.97 7.76
N ASP A 297 -9.16 1.04 8.83
CA ASP A 297 -7.88 1.79 8.86
C ASP A 297 -6.74 1.14 8.07
N ALA A 298 -6.94 -0.11 7.63
CA ALA A 298 -6.05 -0.80 6.71
C ALA A 298 -6.46 -0.59 5.24
N ASP A 299 -7.35 0.38 4.98
CA ASP A 299 -8.00 0.66 3.69
C ASP A 299 -8.72 -0.55 3.10
N GLN A 300 -9.16 -1.53 3.91
CA GLN A 300 -10.01 -2.61 3.43
C GLN A 300 -11.46 -2.14 3.41
N ILE A 301 -12.20 -2.54 2.36
CA ILE A 301 -13.54 -2.02 2.11
C ILE A 301 -14.53 -3.19 2.07
N ALA A 302 -15.54 -3.14 2.94
CA ALA A 302 -16.71 -3.98 2.82
C ALA A 302 -17.63 -3.45 1.72
N ALA A 303 -18.10 -4.36 0.88
CA ALA A 303 -18.91 -4.03 -0.28
C ALA A 303 -19.96 -5.11 -0.56
N TRP A 304 -20.90 -4.74 -1.40
CA TRP A 304 -21.74 -5.67 -2.14
C TRP A 304 -21.47 -5.51 -3.64
N ALA A 305 -21.58 -6.61 -4.35
CA ALA A 305 -21.30 -6.66 -5.77
C ALA A 305 -22.19 -7.69 -6.47
N ASN A 306 -22.43 -7.50 -7.77
CA ASN A 306 -23.13 -8.49 -8.57
C ASN A 306 -22.13 -9.41 -9.28
N PHE A 307 -22.27 -10.72 -9.05
CA PHE A 307 -21.53 -11.75 -9.76
C PHE A 307 -22.51 -12.73 -10.40
N ASN A 308 -22.51 -12.80 -11.74
CA ASN A 308 -23.39 -13.69 -12.51
C ASN A 308 -24.89 -13.55 -12.17
N ASN A 309 -25.39 -12.30 -12.03
CA ASN A 309 -26.76 -11.97 -11.62
C ASN A 309 -27.13 -12.40 -10.20
N SER A 310 -26.14 -12.46 -9.31
CA SER A 310 -26.35 -12.82 -7.93
C SER A 310 -25.60 -11.87 -7.02
N LEU A 311 -26.29 -11.36 -6.00
CA LEU A 311 -25.74 -10.40 -5.07
C LEU A 311 -24.74 -11.11 -4.14
N ARG A 312 -23.56 -10.52 -3.99
CA ARG A 312 -22.44 -11.04 -3.21
C ARG A 312 -21.95 -9.99 -2.24
N ALA A 313 -21.69 -10.42 -1.01
CA ALA A 313 -20.89 -9.65 -0.07
C ALA A 313 -19.40 -9.84 -0.44
N ALA A 314 -18.65 -8.76 -0.46
CA ALA A 314 -17.26 -8.73 -0.84
C ALA A 314 -16.41 -7.95 0.17
N LEU A 315 -15.15 -8.34 0.28
CA LEU A 315 -14.09 -7.59 0.95
C LEU A 315 -13.06 -7.19 -0.11
N LEU A 316 -12.92 -5.89 -0.35
CA LEU A 316 -11.87 -5.34 -1.19
C LEU A 316 -10.67 -5.08 -0.29
N SER A 317 -9.49 -5.55 -0.70
CA SER A 317 -8.26 -5.34 0.07
C SER A 317 -7.20 -4.68 -0.80
N PRO A 318 -6.46 -3.68 -0.27
CA PRO A 318 -5.43 -3.01 -1.03
C PRO A 318 -4.27 -3.97 -1.31
N LYS A 319 -3.75 -3.87 -2.53
CA LYS A 319 -2.62 -4.65 -3.01
C LYS A 319 -1.33 -3.93 -2.65
N ILE A 320 -0.33 -4.72 -2.25
CA ILE A 320 1.02 -4.21 -1.96
C ILE A 320 1.98 -4.98 -2.84
N LEU A 321 2.81 -4.25 -3.58
CA LEU A 321 3.94 -4.82 -4.30
C LEU A 321 5.08 -3.80 -4.28
N GLN A 322 6.13 -4.11 -3.52
CA GLN A 322 7.26 -3.21 -3.35
C GLN A 322 8.59 -3.95 -3.44
N LEU A 323 9.38 -3.62 -4.44
CA LEU A 323 10.72 -4.16 -4.60
C LEU A 323 11.68 -3.51 -3.59
N THR A 324 12.48 -4.32 -2.88
CA THR A 324 13.39 -3.88 -1.81
C THR A 324 14.87 -4.23 -2.04
N SER A 325 15.16 -5.11 -3.00
CA SER A 325 16.50 -5.46 -3.46
C SER A 325 16.45 -5.83 -4.95
N PRO A 326 17.33 -5.29 -5.80
CA PRO A 326 18.57 -4.57 -5.44
C PRO A 326 18.37 -3.13 -4.97
N LYS A 327 19.35 -2.62 -4.21
CA LYS A 327 19.40 -1.23 -3.72
C LYS A 327 20.27 -0.33 -4.59
N ALA A 328 20.09 0.98 -4.43
CA ALA A 328 20.87 1.99 -5.15
C ALA A 328 22.38 1.74 -5.12
N GLY A 329 22.94 1.50 -6.31
CA GLY A 329 24.38 1.37 -6.53
C GLY A 329 24.99 0.02 -6.12
N GLU A 330 24.18 -0.96 -5.70
CA GLU A 330 24.65 -2.32 -5.44
C GLU A 330 25.37 -2.90 -6.67
N LEU A 331 26.38 -3.74 -6.40
CA LEU A 331 27.17 -4.41 -7.41
C LEU A 331 26.98 -5.92 -7.25
N TRP A 332 26.38 -6.52 -8.25
CA TRP A 332 26.21 -7.97 -8.39
C TRP A 332 27.24 -8.53 -9.36
N ILE A 333 27.59 -9.81 -9.18
CA ILE A 333 28.62 -10.45 -9.98
C ILE A 333 28.02 -11.43 -10.98
N ALA A 334 28.28 -11.19 -12.27
CA ALA A 334 27.85 -12.08 -13.34
C ALA A 334 28.49 -13.48 -13.17
N GLY A 335 27.66 -14.52 -13.33
CA GLY A 335 28.03 -15.90 -13.05
C GLY A 335 27.84 -16.33 -11.59
N GLU A 336 27.42 -15.44 -10.69
CA GLU A 336 27.04 -15.76 -9.32
C GLU A 336 25.52 -15.74 -9.11
N LYS A 337 25.14 -16.14 -7.89
CA LYS A 337 23.77 -16.02 -7.39
C LYS A 337 23.64 -14.77 -6.54
N ASP A 338 22.64 -13.96 -6.85
CA ASP A 338 22.16 -12.90 -5.97
C ASP A 338 20.65 -13.03 -5.74
N THR A 339 20.09 -12.18 -4.89
CA THR A 339 18.68 -12.29 -4.49
C THR A 339 17.91 -10.99 -4.73
N ILE A 340 16.89 -11.09 -5.57
CA ILE A 340 15.84 -10.07 -5.74
C ILE A 340 14.84 -10.27 -4.61
N LYS A 341 14.42 -9.17 -3.95
CA LYS A 341 13.51 -9.23 -2.79
C LYS A 341 12.43 -8.18 -2.90
N TRP A 342 11.26 -8.50 -2.35
CA TRP A 342 10.11 -7.60 -2.33
C TRP A 342 9.24 -7.83 -1.09
N ILE A 343 8.34 -6.89 -0.87
CA ILE A 343 7.20 -7.00 0.05
C ILE A 343 5.96 -7.15 -0.84
N SER A 344 5.07 -8.05 -0.47
CA SER A 344 3.82 -8.28 -1.20
C SER A 344 2.66 -8.59 -0.27
N SER A 345 1.47 -8.11 -0.63
CA SER A 345 0.17 -8.44 -0.03
C SER A 345 -0.89 -8.42 -1.12
N GLN A 346 -1.83 -9.37 -1.08
CA GLN A 346 -2.90 -9.52 -2.07
C GLN A 346 -2.41 -9.63 -3.53
N VAL A 347 -1.21 -10.18 -3.75
CA VAL A 347 -0.69 -10.51 -5.09
C VAL A 347 -0.36 -12.00 -5.10
N GLU A 348 -0.89 -12.73 -6.09
CA GLU A 348 -0.65 -14.18 -6.19
C GLU A 348 0.67 -14.47 -6.90
N THR A 349 0.84 -13.91 -8.10
CA THR A 349 1.99 -14.16 -8.98
C THR A 349 2.51 -12.87 -9.59
N ILE A 350 3.82 -12.83 -9.82
CA ILE A 350 4.51 -11.71 -10.46
C ILE A 350 5.30 -12.14 -11.69
N GLU A 351 5.44 -11.20 -12.62
CA GLU A 351 6.45 -11.19 -13.67
C GLU A 351 7.72 -10.50 -13.15
N ILE A 352 8.91 -11.01 -13.49
CA ILE A 352 10.20 -10.37 -13.16
C ILE A 352 10.93 -10.01 -14.46
N GLU A 353 11.22 -8.72 -14.61
CA GLU A 353 11.84 -8.15 -15.78
C GLU A 353 13.16 -7.45 -15.43
N LEU A 354 14.13 -7.49 -16.33
CA LEU A 354 15.41 -6.80 -16.21
C LEU A 354 15.55 -5.74 -17.30
N SER A 355 15.96 -4.54 -16.89
CA SER A 355 16.46 -3.51 -17.78
C SER A 355 17.97 -3.39 -17.68
N LEU A 356 18.64 -3.20 -18.81
CA LEU A 356 20.08 -2.89 -18.89
C LEU A 356 20.36 -1.44 -19.28
N ASP A 357 19.32 -0.61 -19.44
CA ASP A 357 19.38 0.72 -20.02
C ASP A 357 18.68 1.80 -19.19
N ASN A 358 18.66 1.65 -17.85
CA ASN A 358 17.99 2.52 -16.88
C ASN A 358 16.45 2.57 -17.00
N GLY A 359 15.84 1.48 -17.47
CA GLY A 359 14.40 1.31 -17.54
C GLY A 359 13.76 1.84 -18.83
N ASN A 360 14.53 2.02 -19.90
CA ASN A 360 13.96 2.36 -21.21
C ASN A 360 13.39 1.11 -21.90
N THR A 361 14.06 -0.03 -21.74
CA THR A 361 13.59 -1.34 -22.19
C THR A 361 13.74 -2.38 -21.08
N TYR A 362 12.82 -3.34 -21.07
CA TYR A 362 12.76 -4.45 -20.11
C TYR A 362 12.65 -5.78 -20.85
N GLU A 363 13.36 -6.78 -20.35
CA GLU A 363 13.30 -8.17 -20.81
C GLU A 363 12.83 -9.07 -19.66
N THR A 364 11.73 -9.77 -19.88
CA THR A 364 11.19 -10.78 -18.96
C THR A 364 12.11 -11.98 -18.87
N PHE A 365 12.45 -12.42 -17.66
CA PHE A 365 13.20 -13.66 -17.45
C PHE A 365 12.53 -14.62 -16.47
N GLU A 366 11.47 -14.20 -15.76
CA GLU A 366 10.63 -15.07 -14.95
C GLU A 366 9.16 -14.60 -15.04
N ILE A 367 8.21 -15.53 -15.11
CA ILE A 367 6.77 -15.26 -15.22
C ILE A 367 6.00 -16.18 -14.28
N LEU A 368 4.81 -15.77 -13.83
CA LEU A 368 3.97 -16.55 -12.90
C LEU A 368 4.70 -16.96 -11.61
N TYR A 369 5.66 -16.15 -11.15
CA TYR A 369 6.42 -16.47 -9.95
C TYR A 369 5.59 -16.17 -8.69
N PRO A 370 5.45 -17.09 -7.72
CA PRO A 370 4.64 -16.84 -6.53
C PRO A 370 5.13 -15.63 -5.74
N ALA A 371 4.32 -14.59 -5.63
CA ALA A 371 4.69 -13.35 -4.94
C ALA A 371 4.90 -13.58 -3.44
N SER A 372 4.21 -14.58 -2.87
CA SER A 372 4.33 -15.03 -1.49
C SER A 372 5.71 -15.59 -1.12
N ASN A 373 6.58 -15.89 -2.10
CA ASN A 373 7.96 -16.27 -1.83
C ASN A 373 8.81 -15.11 -1.30
N LEU A 374 8.41 -13.86 -1.55
CA LEU A 374 9.07 -12.61 -1.13
C LEU A 374 10.51 -12.41 -1.64
N GLN A 375 11.06 -13.40 -2.35
CA GLN A 375 12.39 -13.37 -2.92
C GLN A 375 12.53 -14.32 -4.11
N TYR A 376 13.47 -13.98 -4.99
CA TYR A 376 13.92 -14.80 -6.12
C TYR A 376 15.44 -14.87 -6.11
N VAL A 377 15.99 -16.09 -6.05
CA VAL A 377 17.45 -16.31 -6.15
C VAL A 377 17.80 -16.41 -7.62
N TRP A 378 18.45 -15.36 -8.13
CA TRP A 378 18.77 -15.26 -9.55
C TRP A 378 20.17 -15.79 -9.84
N ASP A 379 20.25 -16.79 -10.70
CA ASP A 379 21.49 -17.22 -11.35
C ASP A 379 21.85 -16.22 -12.46
N ILE A 380 22.74 -15.26 -12.15
CA ILE A 380 23.07 -14.16 -13.07
C ILE A 380 23.86 -14.71 -14.25
N PRO A 381 23.41 -14.52 -15.52
CA PRO A 381 24.17 -14.96 -16.68
C PRO A 381 25.57 -14.34 -16.72
N ASP A 382 26.59 -15.15 -17.00
CA ASP A 382 28.00 -14.70 -17.04
C ASP A 382 28.30 -13.70 -18.16
N THR A 383 27.44 -13.62 -19.18
CA THR A 383 27.49 -12.66 -20.28
C THR A 383 26.94 -11.29 -19.93
N LEU A 384 26.23 -11.16 -18.81
CA LEU A 384 25.47 -9.96 -18.48
C LEU A 384 26.36 -8.92 -17.80
N LEU A 385 26.53 -7.78 -18.45
CA LEU A 385 27.33 -6.68 -17.95
C LEU A 385 26.51 -5.40 -18.12
N SER A 386 26.13 -4.75 -17.02
CA SER A 386 25.59 -3.39 -17.13
C SER A 386 25.81 -2.51 -15.89
N ARG A 387 25.97 -1.19 -16.11
CA ARG A 387 26.03 -0.15 -15.07
C ARG A 387 24.68 0.52 -14.80
N LYS A 388 23.65 0.11 -15.54
CA LYS A 388 22.35 0.78 -15.66
C LYS A 388 21.21 -0.20 -15.42
N CYS A 389 21.48 -1.21 -14.58
CA CYS A 389 20.52 -2.27 -14.35
C CYS A 389 19.34 -1.76 -13.53
N LYS A 390 18.14 -2.22 -13.85
CA LYS A 390 16.95 -2.12 -12.99
C LYS A 390 16.16 -3.42 -13.06
N ILE A 391 15.55 -3.81 -11.96
CA ILE A 391 14.54 -4.87 -11.94
C ILE A 391 13.16 -4.23 -11.88
N ARG A 392 12.21 -4.78 -12.61
CA ARG A 392 10.79 -4.52 -12.41
C ARG A 392 10.09 -5.82 -12.02
N ILE A 393 9.19 -5.73 -11.07
CA ILE A 393 8.22 -6.78 -10.77
C ILE A 393 6.82 -6.26 -11.08
N THR A 394 6.01 -7.05 -11.77
CA THR A 394 4.67 -6.66 -12.21
C THR A 394 3.67 -7.70 -11.75
N ASP A 395 2.51 -7.27 -11.27
CA ASP A 395 1.42 -8.17 -10.93
C ASP A 395 0.75 -8.71 -12.20
N GLU A 396 0.65 -10.03 -12.30
CA GLU A 396 0.03 -10.72 -13.43
C GLU A 396 -1.47 -10.47 -13.52
N SER A 397 -2.16 -10.28 -12.38
CA SER A 397 -3.60 -10.04 -12.38
C SER A 397 -3.96 -8.56 -12.66
N ALA A 398 -2.97 -7.66 -12.55
CA ALA A 398 -3.10 -6.22 -12.79
C ALA A 398 -1.80 -5.66 -13.41
N THR A 399 -1.67 -5.71 -14.75
CA THR A 399 -0.42 -5.37 -15.47
C THR A 399 0.05 -3.93 -15.31
N THR A 400 -0.83 -3.02 -14.85
CA THR A 400 -0.48 -1.64 -14.51
C THR A 400 0.11 -1.49 -13.11
N PHE A 401 0.01 -2.53 -12.27
CA PHE A 401 0.54 -2.61 -10.91
C PHE A 401 1.93 -3.25 -10.91
N SER A 402 2.94 -2.45 -10.61
CA SER A 402 4.35 -2.86 -10.74
C SER A 402 5.25 -2.03 -9.83
N SER A 403 6.40 -2.61 -9.48
CA SER A 403 7.42 -1.97 -8.66
C SER A 403 8.78 -2.08 -9.33
N GLU A 404 9.54 -0.98 -9.33
CA GLU A 404 10.90 -0.94 -9.87
C GLU A 404 11.95 -0.85 -8.77
N SER A 405 13.10 -1.47 -8.99
CA SER A 405 14.28 -1.29 -8.16
C SER A 405 14.96 0.06 -8.41
N ASP A 406 15.77 0.47 -7.44
CA ASP A 406 16.83 1.44 -7.72
C ASP A 406 17.81 0.90 -8.77
N SER A 407 18.56 1.82 -9.40
CA SER A 407 19.62 1.42 -10.33
C SER A 407 20.75 0.68 -9.61
N PHE A 408 21.15 -0.46 -10.16
CA PHE A 408 22.27 -1.28 -9.69
C PHE A 408 23.19 -1.66 -10.84
N LYS A 409 24.25 -2.43 -10.54
CA LYS A 409 25.31 -2.76 -11.50
C LYS A 409 25.57 -4.26 -11.48
N ILE A 410 25.84 -4.82 -12.66
CA ILE A 410 26.28 -6.20 -12.82
C ILE A 410 27.63 -6.20 -13.56
N LYS A 411 28.64 -6.85 -12.97
CA LYS A 411 30.00 -6.94 -13.50
C LYS A 411 30.51 -8.38 -13.43
N GLY A 412 31.34 -8.82 -14.37
CA GLY A 412 32.01 -10.12 -14.28
C GLY A 412 33.24 -10.16 -13.35
N TYR A 413 33.71 -11.37 -13.02
CA TYR A 413 34.96 -11.60 -12.24
C TYR A 413 36.27 -11.30 -12.99
N TYR A 414 36.18 -10.75 -14.19
CA TYR A 414 37.31 -10.37 -15.02
C TYR A 414 37.46 -8.84 -15.10
N LEU A 415 38.53 -8.40 -15.75
CA LEU A 415 38.73 -6.98 -16.02
C LEU A 415 37.63 -6.44 -16.91
N THR A 416 37.04 -5.32 -16.50
CA THR A 416 36.01 -4.64 -17.29
C THR A 416 36.39 -3.20 -17.51
N ARG A 417 36.21 -2.69 -18.72
CA ARG A 417 36.28 -1.25 -18.99
C ARG A 417 34.88 -0.66 -19.13
N VAL A 418 34.81 0.66 -19.17
CA VAL A 418 33.56 1.39 -19.39
C VAL A 418 33.53 1.86 -20.84
N THR A 419 32.49 1.46 -21.58
CA THR A 419 32.23 1.87 -22.95
C THR A 419 31.96 3.39 -23.01
N PRO A 420 32.07 4.03 -24.19
CA PRO A 420 31.63 5.42 -24.35
C PRO A 420 30.15 5.65 -24.01
N ALA A 421 29.31 4.61 -24.16
CA ALA A 421 27.91 4.63 -23.74
C ALA A 421 27.73 4.58 -22.21
N GLY A 422 28.82 4.41 -21.46
CA GLY A 422 28.85 4.41 -20.01
C GLY A 422 28.62 3.04 -19.39
N ASP A 423 28.77 1.95 -20.15
CA ASP A 423 28.46 0.59 -19.71
C ASP A 423 29.67 -0.33 -19.54
N TYR A 424 29.54 -1.49 -18.89
CA TYR A 424 30.65 -2.43 -18.75
C TYR A 424 30.88 -3.26 -20.03
N GLU A 425 32.14 -3.45 -20.39
CA GLU A 425 32.57 -4.45 -21.38
C GLU A 425 33.84 -5.13 -20.87
N LYS A 426 34.12 -6.35 -21.36
CA LYS A 426 35.35 -7.07 -21.00
C LYS A 426 36.56 -6.26 -21.49
N PHE A 427 37.51 -6.04 -20.60
CA PHE A 427 38.81 -5.47 -20.94
C PHE A 427 39.76 -6.57 -21.40
N VAL A 428 40.34 -6.37 -22.58
CA VAL A 428 41.34 -7.25 -23.19
C VAL A 428 42.69 -6.52 -23.19
N PRO A 429 43.60 -6.84 -22.25
CA PRO A 429 44.84 -6.10 -22.06
C PRO A 429 45.67 -5.80 -23.32
N ASN A 430 45.79 -6.81 -24.19
CA ASN A 430 46.65 -6.73 -25.38
C ASN A 430 46.01 -5.95 -26.53
N GLU A 431 44.69 -5.80 -26.54
CA GLU A 431 43.94 -5.11 -27.59
C GLU A 431 43.61 -3.67 -27.16
N ASP A 432 43.18 -3.50 -25.92
CA ASP A 432 42.66 -2.25 -25.39
C ASP A 432 43.75 -1.34 -24.80
N GLY A 433 44.87 -1.90 -24.37
CA GLY A 433 45.97 -1.16 -23.74
C GLY A 433 45.53 -0.39 -22.49
N TRP A 434 46.10 0.79 -22.23
CA TRP A 434 45.79 1.64 -21.04
C TRP A 434 45.12 2.97 -21.41
N GLN A 435 44.40 3.05 -22.54
CA GLN A 435 43.99 4.31 -23.20
C GLN A 435 42.54 4.78 -22.92
N PHE A 436 41.89 4.37 -21.83
CA PHE A 436 40.46 4.65 -21.60
C PHE A 436 40.17 5.08 -20.15
N GLY A 437 39.22 6.00 -19.95
CA GLY A 437 38.92 6.56 -18.64
C GLY A 437 38.20 5.57 -17.73
N ASN A 438 38.87 5.04 -16.69
CA ASN A 438 38.22 4.19 -15.70
C ASN A 438 38.71 4.42 -14.26
N SER A 439 37.82 4.23 -13.27
CA SER A 439 38.18 4.25 -11.85
C SER A 439 38.59 2.85 -11.37
N THR A 440 39.34 2.76 -10.26
CA THR A 440 39.74 1.47 -9.68
C THR A 440 38.55 0.57 -9.36
N ALA A 441 37.44 1.14 -8.87
CA ALA A 441 36.20 0.43 -8.56
C ALA A 441 35.53 -0.18 -9.80
N ASN A 442 35.72 0.41 -10.97
CA ASN A 442 35.13 -0.06 -12.22
C ASN A 442 36.05 -1.03 -12.96
N LEU A 443 37.37 -0.91 -12.84
CA LEU A 443 38.31 -1.72 -13.62
C LEU A 443 38.52 -3.10 -13.01
N TRP A 444 38.75 -3.16 -11.70
CA TRP A 444 39.25 -4.36 -11.04
C TRP A 444 38.16 -5.02 -10.18
N PRO A 445 37.90 -6.33 -10.33
CA PRO A 445 37.18 -7.08 -9.31
C PRO A 445 37.92 -6.98 -7.96
N PRO A 446 37.22 -6.96 -6.80
CA PRO A 446 37.84 -6.87 -5.48
C PRO A 446 38.93 -7.92 -5.18
N GLN A 447 38.95 -9.04 -5.92
CA GLN A 447 39.96 -10.11 -5.77
C GLN A 447 41.03 -10.13 -6.86
N TRP A 448 40.95 -9.29 -7.91
CA TRP A 448 41.86 -9.37 -9.07
C TRP A 448 43.35 -9.28 -8.71
N TRP A 449 43.71 -8.43 -7.75
CA TRP A 449 45.09 -8.24 -7.31
C TRP A 449 45.67 -9.46 -6.59
N GLN A 450 44.82 -10.33 -6.04
CA GLN A 450 45.29 -11.49 -5.27
C GLN A 450 45.96 -12.55 -6.16
N GLN A 451 45.73 -12.51 -7.48
CA GLN A 451 46.37 -13.45 -8.40
C GLN A 451 47.83 -13.10 -8.70
N PHE A 452 48.26 -11.85 -8.46
CA PHE A 452 49.63 -11.42 -8.74
C PHE A 452 50.50 -11.56 -7.50
N ASN A 453 51.29 -12.63 -7.47
CA ASN A 453 52.23 -12.88 -6.40
C ASN A 453 53.62 -12.25 -6.68
N TYR A 454 53.81 -11.02 -6.20
CA TYR A 454 55.09 -10.30 -6.30
C TYR A 454 56.15 -10.72 -5.26
N THR A 455 55.98 -11.88 -4.60
CA THR A 455 57.04 -12.46 -3.74
C THR A 455 57.90 -13.49 -4.48
N GLY A 456 57.61 -13.74 -5.77
CA GLY A 456 58.30 -14.72 -6.61
C GLY A 456 59.43 -14.15 -7.48
N ILE A 457 59.67 -14.81 -8.61
CA ILE A 457 60.60 -14.37 -9.66
C ILE A 457 59.86 -13.54 -10.69
N ASP A 458 60.43 -12.38 -11.03
CA ASP A 458 59.97 -11.54 -12.13
C ASP A 458 60.29 -12.22 -13.48
N PRO A 459 59.27 -12.53 -14.30
CA PRO A 459 59.45 -13.25 -15.56
C PRO A 459 60.23 -12.44 -16.61
N ILE A 460 60.32 -11.11 -16.47
CA ILE A 460 61.05 -10.25 -17.41
C ILE A 460 62.55 -10.25 -17.14
N THR A 461 62.95 -10.29 -15.87
CA THR A 461 64.35 -10.17 -15.45
C THR A 461 64.95 -11.49 -14.96
N ASN A 462 64.10 -12.48 -14.68
CA ASN A 462 64.47 -13.75 -14.05
C ASN A 462 65.20 -13.55 -12.70
N LYS A 463 64.85 -12.48 -11.98
CA LYS A 463 65.32 -12.13 -10.64
C LYS A 463 64.14 -12.06 -9.67
N PRO A 464 64.35 -12.17 -8.35
CA PRO A 464 63.30 -11.87 -7.39
C PRO A 464 62.74 -10.47 -7.65
N TYR A 465 61.42 -10.31 -7.50
CA TYR A 465 60.82 -8.98 -7.55
C TYR A 465 61.51 -8.05 -6.54
N PRO A 466 61.81 -6.79 -6.91
CA PRO A 466 62.41 -5.84 -5.98
C PRO A 466 61.53 -5.66 -4.74
N PHE A 467 62.11 -5.39 -3.57
CA PHE A 467 61.36 -5.29 -2.32
C PHE A 467 60.24 -4.24 -2.37
N GLN A 468 60.38 -3.22 -3.23
CA GLN A 468 59.37 -2.19 -3.47
C GLN A 468 58.07 -2.75 -4.08
N PHE A 469 58.12 -3.98 -4.62
CA PHE A 469 56.98 -4.71 -5.17
C PHE A 469 56.25 -5.58 -4.14
N ILE A 470 56.87 -5.82 -2.99
CA ILE A 470 56.29 -6.57 -1.89
C ILE A 470 55.35 -5.63 -1.13
N GLY A 471 54.04 -5.74 -1.41
CA GLY A 471 52.99 -4.94 -0.76
C GLY A 471 52.54 -3.68 -1.53
N ILE A 472 52.67 -3.66 -2.87
CA ILE A 472 52.19 -2.53 -3.68
C ILE A 472 50.68 -2.35 -3.49
N ASN A 473 50.33 -1.12 -3.12
CA ASN A 473 48.97 -0.61 -3.09
C ASN A 473 48.41 -0.59 -4.53
N ASN A 474 47.37 -1.36 -4.77
CA ASN A 474 46.59 -1.63 -5.99
C ASN A 474 46.14 -0.38 -6.81
N PHE A 475 46.52 0.83 -6.40
CA PHE A 475 46.27 2.11 -7.04
C PHE A 475 47.28 2.48 -8.14
N THR A 476 48.45 1.86 -8.24
CA THR A 476 49.48 2.23 -9.23
C THR A 476 49.58 1.28 -10.41
N HIS A 477 49.62 -0.04 -10.16
CA HIS A 477 49.57 -1.09 -11.19
C HIS A 477 49.38 -2.47 -10.53
N PRO A 478 48.27 -3.18 -10.76
CA PRO A 478 48.09 -4.50 -10.18
C PRO A 478 48.58 -5.65 -11.08
N ASP A 479 49.01 -5.38 -12.32
CA ASP A 479 49.70 -6.33 -13.20
C ASP A 479 51.02 -5.70 -13.69
N TRP A 480 52.16 -6.26 -13.27
CA TRP A 480 53.48 -5.71 -13.58
C TRP A 480 53.97 -6.16 -14.95
N GLN A 481 53.59 -7.36 -15.38
CA GLN A 481 54.01 -7.86 -16.68
C GLN A 481 53.37 -7.02 -17.78
N LEU A 482 52.05 -6.83 -17.70
CA LEU A 482 51.32 -5.96 -18.62
C LEU A 482 51.86 -4.52 -18.61
N TRP A 483 52.24 -4.01 -17.43
CA TRP A 483 52.86 -2.69 -17.30
C TRP A 483 54.17 -2.57 -18.07
N VAL A 484 55.05 -3.57 -17.93
CA VAL A 484 56.33 -3.61 -18.65
C VAL A 484 56.12 -3.77 -20.15
N GLU A 485 55.17 -4.60 -20.57
CA GLU A 485 54.80 -4.76 -21.98
C GLU A 485 54.30 -3.42 -22.57
N THR A 486 53.52 -2.66 -21.81
CA THR A 486 52.95 -1.37 -22.24
C THR A 486 54.01 -0.28 -22.37
N PHE A 487 54.81 -0.05 -21.34
CA PHE A 487 55.78 1.06 -21.32
C PHE A 487 57.14 0.68 -21.90
N GLY A 488 57.37 -0.62 -22.11
CA GLY A 488 58.65 -1.19 -22.52
C GLY A 488 59.60 -1.41 -21.35
N THR A 489 60.49 -2.37 -21.53
CA THR A 489 61.53 -2.75 -20.55
C THR A 489 62.45 -1.57 -20.21
N ASN A 490 62.82 -0.76 -21.20
CA ASN A 490 63.71 0.40 -21.02
C ASN A 490 63.11 1.53 -20.17
N GLN A 491 61.79 1.57 -20.05
CA GLN A 491 61.10 2.55 -19.20
C GLN A 491 60.80 1.99 -17.80
N SER A 492 60.79 0.67 -17.66
CA SER A 492 60.39 -0.03 -16.43
C SER A 492 61.58 -0.56 -15.63
N TYR A 493 62.74 -0.74 -16.27
CA TYR A 493 63.98 -1.18 -15.64
C TYR A 493 65.15 -0.26 -15.98
N TRP A 494 65.99 0.00 -14.99
CA TRP A 494 67.32 0.55 -15.20
C TRP A 494 68.26 -0.51 -15.78
N SER A 495 68.08 -1.76 -15.34
CA SER A 495 68.81 -2.92 -15.86
C SER A 495 67.97 -4.19 -15.69
N THR A 496 67.64 -4.84 -16.81
CA THR A 496 66.98 -6.15 -16.79
C THR A 496 67.90 -7.27 -16.32
N ILE A 497 69.22 -7.13 -16.53
CA ILE A 497 70.23 -8.11 -16.10
C ILE A 497 70.34 -8.15 -14.57
N LEU A 498 70.25 -6.98 -13.93
CA LEU A 498 70.37 -6.84 -12.48
C LEU A 498 69.01 -6.87 -11.76
N GLY A 499 67.89 -6.91 -12.48
CA GLY A 499 66.55 -6.83 -11.89
C GLY A 499 66.26 -5.48 -11.24
N LEU A 500 66.90 -4.40 -11.73
CA LEU A 500 66.79 -3.07 -11.11
C LEU A 500 65.65 -2.29 -11.75
N TYR A 501 64.56 -2.13 -11.00
CA TYR A 501 63.43 -1.29 -11.35
C TYR A 501 63.82 0.19 -11.43
N ILE A 502 63.17 0.92 -12.34
CA ILE A 502 63.21 2.38 -12.38
C ILE A 502 61.80 2.95 -12.44
N ALA A 503 61.54 3.99 -11.65
CA ALA A 503 60.24 4.64 -11.59
C ALA A 503 59.91 5.51 -12.83
N ASN A 504 60.63 5.37 -13.94
CA ASN A 504 60.42 6.21 -15.12
C ASN A 504 59.07 5.93 -15.78
N SER A 505 58.67 4.66 -15.90
CA SER A 505 57.33 4.29 -16.39
C SER A 505 56.23 4.83 -15.46
N VAL A 506 56.42 4.78 -14.13
CA VAL A 506 55.47 5.35 -13.16
C VAL A 506 55.44 6.88 -13.19
N LYS A 507 56.58 7.56 -13.36
CA LYS A 507 56.62 9.02 -13.51
C LYS A 507 56.00 9.47 -14.82
N ARG A 508 56.29 8.76 -15.91
CA ARG A 508 55.69 8.98 -17.22
C ARG A 508 54.18 8.75 -17.15
N TRP A 509 53.75 7.71 -16.47
CA TRP A 509 52.34 7.48 -16.15
C TRP A 509 51.72 8.62 -15.37
N ASN A 510 52.36 9.05 -14.29
CA ASN A 510 51.90 10.17 -13.47
C ASN A 510 51.79 11.48 -14.27
N SER A 511 52.61 11.67 -15.30
CA SER A 511 52.53 12.82 -16.19
C SER A 511 51.40 12.74 -17.22
N PHE A 512 50.97 11.54 -17.60
CA PHE A 512 49.81 11.33 -18.47
C PHE A 512 48.49 11.40 -17.69
N ARG A 513 48.41 10.74 -16.53
CA ARG A 513 47.17 10.64 -15.73
C ARG A 513 46.69 11.93 -15.04
N GLY A 514 47.53 12.97 -14.92
CA GLY A 514 47.14 14.25 -14.29
C GLY A 514 46.39 14.16 -12.94
N ILE A 515 45.34 14.98 -12.76
CA ILE A 515 44.49 15.09 -11.54
C ILE A 515 43.52 13.89 -11.35
N TRP A 516 43.57 12.88 -12.21
CA TRP A 516 42.46 11.94 -12.45
C TRP A 516 42.45 10.69 -11.55
N GLY A 517 43.56 10.35 -10.89
CA GLY A 517 43.61 9.30 -9.87
C GLY A 517 43.41 7.84 -10.34
N GLY A 518 42.84 7.61 -11.52
CA GLY A 518 42.59 6.29 -12.11
C GLY A 518 43.79 5.70 -12.85
N SER A 519 43.72 4.39 -13.11
CA SER A 519 44.80 3.61 -13.72
C SER A 519 44.97 3.83 -15.21
N CYS A 520 44.14 4.65 -15.88
CA CYS A 520 44.21 4.86 -17.32
C CYS A 520 43.71 6.27 -17.76
N TYR A 521 44.59 7.23 -18.08
CA TYR A 521 44.71 7.85 -19.41
C TYR A 521 46.16 8.30 -19.67
#